data_AF-A0AAF3EB03-F1
#
_entry.id   AF-A0AAF3EB03-F1
#
_cell.length_a   1.000
_cell.length_b   1.000
_cell.length_c   1.000
_cell.angle_alpha   90.00
_cell.angle_beta   90.00
_cell.angle_gamma   90.00
#
_symmetry.space_group_name_H-M   'P 1'
#
loop_
_entity.id
_entity.type
_entity.pdbx_description
1 polymer ?
#
loop_
_entity_poly.entity_id
_entity_poly.type
_entity_poly.pdbx_seq_one_letter_code
_entity_poly.pdbx_strand_id
1 'polypeptide(L)'
;MSASYQMRDQTSMFQRIVQQYSRNAIVVLTAGLVVSIYGLYVEISSEANPNYRAACDLSALISCTKALNSEYGRGFGLIGKVFGDDSILNQKNAVYGTVGFSVLGVLQLSQSDFSTIISLLAAILMNISTVYLFIVQLHLKTICLVCYSIYTVNFLFLIVTLKRNDAIYKMKNQKQKEKKN
;
A
#
# COMPACT_ATOMS: atom_id res chain seq x y z
N MET A 1 -27.59 22.51 -28.59
CA MET A 1 -26.33 22.05 -27.96
C MET A 1 -25.84 20.84 -28.76
N SER A 2 -24.66 20.89 -29.39
CA SER A 2 -24.22 19.85 -30.33
C SER A 2 -23.78 18.58 -29.60
N ALA A 3 -24.00 17.40 -30.19
CA ALA A 3 -23.58 16.11 -29.63
C ALA A 3 -22.08 16.05 -29.30
N SER A 4 -21.25 16.77 -30.08
CA SER A 4 -19.81 16.94 -29.85
C SER A 4 -19.47 17.68 -28.55
N TYR A 5 -20.29 18.65 -28.14
CA TYR A 5 -20.11 19.39 -26.90
C TYR A 5 -20.43 18.51 -25.68
N GLN A 6 -21.53 17.75 -25.76
CA GLN A 6 -21.96 16.85 -24.69
C GLN A 6 -20.97 15.71 -24.44
N MET A 7 -20.36 15.16 -25.49
CA MET A 7 -19.31 14.14 -25.33
C MET A 7 -18.04 14.71 -24.67
N ARG A 8 -17.58 15.90 -25.09
CA ARG A 8 -16.41 16.57 -24.51
C ARG A 8 -16.58 16.87 -23.02
N ASP A 9 -17.77 17.31 -22.62
CA ASP A 9 -18.11 17.56 -21.22
C ASP A 9 -18.04 16.27 -20.38
N GLN A 10 -18.61 15.17 -20.90
CA GLN A 10 -18.58 13.86 -20.26
C GLN A 10 -17.16 13.29 -20.08
N THR A 11 -16.29 13.44 -21.08
CA THR A 11 -14.88 13.02 -20.98
C THR A 11 -14.11 13.87 -19.95
N SER A 12 -14.41 15.17 -19.86
CA SER A 12 -13.82 16.06 -18.86
C SER A 12 -14.25 15.69 -17.43
N MET A 13 -15.51 15.28 -17.25
CA MET A 13 -16.05 14.78 -15.98
C MET A 13 -15.30 13.52 -15.53
N PHE A 14 -15.15 12.52 -16.40
CA PHE A 14 -14.40 11.30 -16.07
C PHE A 14 -12.95 11.60 -15.71
N GLN A 15 -12.31 12.53 -16.41
CA GLN A 15 -10.92 12.92 -16.11
C GLN A 15 -10.79 13.51 -14.70
N ARG A 16 -11.75 14.34 -14.26
CA ARG A 16 -11.78 14.87 -12.89
C ARG A 16 -11.98 13.77 -11.85
N ILE A 17 -12.85 12.80 -12.13
CA ILE A 17 -13.09 11.64 -11.25
C ILE A 17 -11.82 10.79 -11.11
N VAL A 18 -11.12 10.49 -12.21
CA VAL A 18 -9.85 9.78 -12.19
C VAL A 18 -8.81 10.54 -11.38
N GLN A 19 -8.68 11.85 -11.59
CA GLN A 19 -7.76 12.70 -10.82
C GLN A 19 -8.10 12.72 -9.33
N GLN A 20 -9.38 12.74 -8.98
CA GLN A 20 -9.84 12.68 -7.59
C GLN A 20 -9.41 11.36 -6.91
N TYR A 21 -9.63 10.22 -7.57
CA TYR A 21 -9.21 8.93 -7.02
C TYR A 21 -7.68 8.78 -6.99
N SER A 22 -6.96 9.26 -8.00
CA SER A 22 -5.49 9.32 -7.97
C SER A 22 -4.99 10.14 -6.77
N ARG A 23 -5.58 11.31 -6.50
CA ARG A 23 -5.20 12.14 -5.34
C ARG A 23 -5.49 11.43 -4.02
N ASN A 24 -6.66 10.81 -3.89
CA ASN A 24 -7.00 10.05 -2.69
C ASN A 24 -6.03 8.87 -2.48
N ALA A 25 -5.65 8.17 -3.55
CA ALA A 25 -4.69 7.08 -3.49
C ALA A 25 -3.32 7.59 -3.02
N ILE A 26 -2.84 8.71 -3.56
CA ILE A 26 -1.59 9.34 -3.14
C ILE A 26 -1.61 9.66 -1.64
N VAL A 27 -2.69 10.29 -1.14
CA VAL A 27 -2.82 10.60 0.30
C VAL A 27 -2.73 9.34 1.17
N VAL A 28 -3.46 8.29 0.80
CA VAL A 28 -3.42 7.00 1.52
C VAL A 28 -2.02 6.38 1.48
N LEU A 29 -1.37 6.37 0.33
CA LEU A 29 -0.02 5.83 0.15
C LEU A 29 1.03 6.65 0.91
N THR A 30 0.91 7.98 0.95
CA THR A 30 1.79 8.84 1.75
C THR A 30 1.63 8.55 3.24
N ALA A 31 0.41 8.33 3.74
CA ALA A 31 0.19 7.90 5.11
C ALA A 31 0.87 6.54 5.38
N GLY A 32 0.72 5.58 4.46
CA GLY A 32 1.42 4.29 4.51
C GLY A 32 2.94 4.42 4.56
N LEU A 33 3.50 5.32 3.75
CA LEU A 33 4.92 5.60 3.69
C LEU A 33 5.44 6.14 5.03
N VAL A 34 4.75 7.12 5.62
CA VAL A 34 5.13 7.69 6.93
C VAL A 34 5.11 6.61 8.01
N VAL A 35 4.04 5.80 8.07
CA VAL A 35 3.94 4.71 9.04
C VAL A 35 5.03 3.65 8.84
N SER A 36 5.37 3.34 7.58
CA SER A 36 6.44 2.39 7.24
C SER A 36 7.82 2.91 7.63
N ILE A 37 8.10 4.20 7.39
CA ILE A 37 9.35 4.84 7.81
C ILE A 37 9.46 4.81 9.34
N TYR A 38 8.38 5.11 10.06
CA TYR A 38 8.37 5.02 11.51
C TYR A 38 8.60 3.57 12.01
N GLY A 39 7.95 2.59 11.38
CA GLY A 39 8.20 1.17 11.68
C GLY A 39 9.66 0.78 11.47
N LEU A 40 10.25 1.21 10.36
CA LEU A 40 11.66 0.96 10.04
C LEU A 40 12.59 1.64 11.06
N TYR A 41 12.29 2.87 11.46
CA TYR A 41 13.01 3.58 12.50
C TYR A 41 12.97 2.84 13.84
N VAL A 42 11.79 2.36 14.26
CA VAL A 42 11.62 1.58 15.48
C VAL A 42 12.47 0.30 15.42
N GLU A 43 12.40 -0.42 14.32
CA GLU A 43 13.13 -1.67 14.12
C GLU A 43 14.64 -1.47 14.19
N ILE A 44 15.18 -0.50 13.43
CA ILE A 44 16.61 -0.15 13.45
C ILE A 44 17.07 0.34 14.84
N SER A 45 16.28 1.20 15.49
CA SER A 45 16.63 1.75 16.80
C SER A 45 16.64 0.68 17.88
N SER A 46 15.71 -0.28 17.81
CA SER A 46 15.64 -1.38 18.75
C SER A 46 16.79 -2.39 18.59
N GLU A 47 17.28 -2.60 17.36
CA GLU A 47 18.48 -3.41 17.12
C GLU A 47 19.76 -2.71 17.60
N ALA A 48 19.85 -1.39 17.42
CA ALA A 48 21.02 -0.61 17.80
C ALA A 48 21.15 -0.41 19.32
N ASN A 49 20.04 -0.37 20.06
CA ASN A 49 20.03 -0.15 21.49
C ASN A 49 19.04 -1.08 22.21
N PRO A 50 19.53 -2.08 22.97
CA PRO A 50 18.69 -3.01 23.73
C PRO A 50 17.78 -2.34 24.78
N ASN A 51 18.11 -1.12 25.22
CA ASN A 51 17.31 -0.35 26.16
C ASN A 51 16.28 0.58 25.49
N TYR A 52 16.21 0.59 24.15
CA TYR A 52 15.25 1.38 23.41
C TYR A 52 13.82 0.92 23.70
N ARG A 53 12.91 1.88 23.91
CA ARG A 53 11.47 1.64 24.00
C ARG A 53 10.76 2.47 22.95
N ALA A 54 10.04 1.81 22.06
CA ALA A 54 9.29 2.50 21.03
C ALA A 54 8.07 3.21 21.63
N ALA A 55 7.66 4.35 21.06
CA ALA A 55 6.46 5.05 21.51
C ALA A 55 5.16 4.23 21.30
N CYS A 56 5.21 3.22 20.42
CA CYS A 56 4.12 2.28 20.19
C CYS A 56 4.14 1.04 21.09
N ASP A 57 5.10 0.94 22.02
CA ASP A 57 5.12 -0.08 23.08
C ASP A 57 4.39 0.46 24.32
N LEU A 58 3.09 0.16 24.42
CA LEU A 58 2.24 0.66 25.52
C LEU A 58 2.12 -0.34 26.68
N SER A 59 2.23 -1.64 26.37
CA SER A 59 2.16 -2.72 27.36
C SER A 59 2.82 -3.99 26.82
N ALA A 60 2.96 -5.03 27.63
CA ALA A 60 3.46 -6.33 27.18
C ALA A 60 2.60 -6.96 26.06
N LEU A 61 1.31 -6.63 26.02
CA LEU A 61 0.38 -7.06 24.97
C LEU A 61 0.43 -6.13 23.76
N ILE A 62 0.63 -4.82 23.95
CA ILE A 62 0.68 -3.83 22.87
C ILE A 62 2.13 -3.43 22.64
N SER A 63 2.82 -4.19 21.78
CA SER A 63 4.21 -3.93 21.42
C SER A 63 4.45 -4.08 19.92
N CYS A 64 4.86 -2.96 19.31
CA CYS A 64 5.33 -2.91 17.93
C CYS A 64 6.74 -3.51 17.82
N THR A 65 7.62 -3.29 18.80
CA THR A 65 8.99 -3.84 18.79
C THR A 65 8.96 -5.37 18.79
N LYS A 66 8.11 -5.99 19.62
CA LYS A 66 7.93 -7.46 19.65
C LYS A 66 7.45 -8.01 18.30
N ALA A 67 6.57 -7.30 17.61
CA ALA A 67 6.06 -7.71 16.30
C ALA A 67 7.11 -7.55 15.19
N LEU A 68 7.77 -6.39 15.15
CA LEU A 68 8.76 -6.05 14.11
C LEU A 68 10.04 -6.86 14.23
N ASN A 69 10.50 -7.19 15.44
CA ASN A 69 11.71 -7.99 15.65
C ASN A 69 11.45 -9.51 15.63
N SER A 70 10.22 -9.94 15.33
CA SER A 70 9.92 -11.37 15.17
C SER A 70 10.49 -11.91 13.87
N GLU A 71 10.58 -13.25 13.72
CA GLU A 71 10.99 -13.88 12.45
C GLU A 71 10.12 -13.42 11.27
N TYR A 72 8.85 -13.07 11.53
CA TYR A 72 7.90 -12.62 10.52
C TYR A 72 8.05 -11.15 10.16
N GLY A 73 8.74 -10.36 11.00
CA GLY A 73 9.03 -8.96 10.73
C GLY A 73 10.07 -8.77 9.62
N ARG A 74 10.82 -9.83 9.29
CA ARG A 74 11.77 -9.87 8.18
C ARG A 74 11.29 -10.82 7.09
N GLY A 75 11.21 -10.35 5.85
CA GLY A 75 10.87 -11.16 4.69
C GLY A 75 9.54 -11.90 4.84
N PHE A 76 8.61 -11.34 5.61
CA PHE A 76 7.35 -11.97 6.01
C PHE A 76 7.51 -13.34 6.70
N GLY A 77 8.72 -13.71 7.17
CA GLY A 77 9.02 -15.05 7.69
C GLY A 77 9.02 -16.16 6.62
N LEU A 78 8.99 -15.76 5.34
CA LEU A 78 8.88 -16.66 4.18
C LEU A 78 10.07 -16.51 3.22
N ILE A 79 10.53 -15.28 2.97
CA ILE A 79 11.55 -15.00 1.96
C ILE A 79 12.89 -15.65 2.30
N GLY A 80 13.34 -15.60 3.56
CA GLY A 80 14.54 -16.33 4.00
C GLY A 80 14.46 -17.84 3.75
N LYS A 81 13.27 -18.44 3.94
CA LYS A 81 13.05 -19.88 3.72
C LYS A 81 13.06 -20.28 2.24
N VAL A 82 12.69 -19.36 1.34
CA VAL A 82 12.60 -19.63 -0.11
C VAL A 82 13.88 -19.23 -0.84
N PHE A 83 14.49 -18.10 -0.47
CA PHE A 83 15.61 -17.48 -1.18
C PHE A 83 16.93 -17.46 -0.39
N GLY A 84 16.93 -17.94 0.86
CA GLY A 84 18.08 -17.91 1.77
C GLY A 84 18.10 -16.67 2.66
N ASP A 85 18.66 -16.80 3.86
CA ASP A 85 18.68 -15.71 4.86
C ASP A 85 19.55 -14.53 4.44
N ASP A 86 20.63 -14.78 3.69
CA ASP A 86 21.54 -13.78 3.15
C ASP A 86 21.03 -13.13 1.84
N SER A 87 19.84 -13.52 1.36
CA SER A 87 19.26 -12.96 0.15
C SER A 87 19.04 -11.45 0.29
N ILE A 88 19.35 -10.70 -0.76
CA ILE A 88 19.02 -9.27 -0.84
C ILE A 88 17.51 -9.02 -0.70
N LEU A 89 16.68 -10.02 -0.99
CA LEU A 89 15.23 -9.95 -0.83
C LEU A 89 14.82 -10.18 0.63
N ASN A 90 15.63 -10.82 1.47
CA ASN A 90 15.28 -11.05 2.87
C ASN A 90 15.48 -9.77 3.70
N GLN A 91 14.64 -8.77 3.45
CA GLN A 91 14.64 -7.46 4.08
C GLN A 91 13.53 -7.33 5.12
N LYS A 92 13.67 -6.35 6.01
CA LYS A 92 12.62 -5.96 6.96
C LYS A 92 11.32 -5.62 6.24
N ASN A 93 10.18 -6.02 6.78
CA ASN A 93 8.87 -5.74 6.17
C ASN A 93 8.62 -4.23 5.99
N ALA A 94 9.14 -3.41 6.90
CA ALA A 94 9.04 -1.96 6.82
C ALA A 94 9.79 -1.39 5.59
N VAL A 95 10.84 -2.05 5.09
CA VAL A 95 11.52 -1.68 3.82
C VAL A 95 10.59 -1.92 2.64
N TYR A 96 9.92 -3.07 2.58
CA TYR A 96 8.93 -3.36 1.56
C TYR A 96 7.79 -2.34 1.54
N GLY A 97 7.28 -1.96 2.72
CA GLY A 97 6.28 -0.90 2.84
C GLY A 97 6.81 0.44 2.31
N THR A 98 7.99 0.85 2.75
CA THR A 98 8.61 2.14 2.36
C THR A 98 8.81 2.23 0.84
N VAL A 99 9.43 1.22 0.23
CA VAL A 99 9.67 1.20 -1.22
C VAL A 99 8.34 1.05 -1.98
N GLY A 100 7.49 0.13 -1.57
CA GLY A 100 6.21 -0.16 -2.22
C GLY A 100 5.29 1.05 -2.26
N PHE A 101 5.07 1.72 -1.13
CA PHE A 101 4.21 2.91 -1.09
C PHE A 101 4.79 4.07 -1.90
N SER A 102 6.11 4.24 -1.92
CA SER A 102 6.77 5.26 -2.74
C SER A 102 6.54 5.03 -4.24
N VAL A 103 6.81 3.81 -4.72
CA VAL A 103 6.64 3.44 -6.14
C VAL A 103 5.17 3.53 -6.54
N LEU A 104 4.26 2.99 -5.72
CA LEU A 104 2.83 3.04 -5.99
C LEU A 104 2.30 4.48 -6.01
N GLY A 105 2.87 5.38 -5.19
CA GLY A 105 2.52 6.80 -5.17
C GLY A 105 2.84 7.47 -6.50
N VAL A 106 4.04 7.24 -7.03
CA VAL A 106 4.45 7.74 -8.36
C VAL A 106 3.56 7.17 -9.46
N LEU A 107 3.21 5.88 -9.39
CA LEU A 107 2.33 5.25 -10.38
C LEU A 107 0.94 5.89 -10.45
N GLN A 108 0.44 6.51 -9.37
CA GLN A 108 -0.86 7.19 -9.37
C GLN A 108 -0.91 8.45 -10.25
N LEU A 109 0.26 9.00 -10.62
CA LEU A 109 0.38 10.13 -11.54
C LEU A 109 0.16 9.71 -13.01
N SER A 110 0.31 8.43 -13.32
CA SER A 110 0.08 7.88 -14.66
C SER A 110 -1.36 7.39 -14.82
N GLN A 111 -1.88 7.39 -16.05
CA GLN A 111 -3.18 6.80 -16.42
C GLN A 111 -3.03 5.63 -17.41
N SER A 112 -1.82 5.07 -17.51
CA SER A 112 -1.54 3.94 -18.39
C SER A 112 -2.20 2.64 -17.89
N ASP A 113 -2.45 1.71 -18.81
CA ASP A 113 -2.93 0.36 -18.44
C ASP A 113 -1.94 -0.35 -17.52
N PHE A 114 -0.65 -0.20 -17.80
CA PHE A 114 0.42 -0.74 -16.96
C PHE A 114 0.35 -0.25 -15.52
N SER A 115 0.26 1.07 -15.28
CA SER A 115 0.12 1.64 -13.93
C SER A 115 -1.09 1.07 -13.20
N THR A 116 -2.20 0.92 -13.92
CA THR A 116 -3.47 0.48 -13.35
C THR A 116 -3.45 -1.00 -12.97
N ILE A 117 -2.90 -1.86 -13.84
CA ILE A 117 -2.72 -3.29 -13.57
C ILE A 117 -1.77 -3.51 -12.40
N ILE A 118 -0.59 -2.89 -12.43
CA ILE A 118 0.41 -3.03 -11.35
C ILE A 118 -0.15 -2.53 -10.02
N SER A 119 -0.82 -1.38 -9.99
CA SER A 119 -1.42 -0.85 -8.76
C SER A 119 -2.46 -1.81 -8.18
N LEU A 120 -3.30 -2.41 -9.03
CA LEU A 120 -4.34 -3.34 -8.59
C LEU A 120 -3.76 -4.65 -8.07
N LEU A 121 -2.80 -5.24 -8.79
CA LEU A 121 -2.10 -6.45 -8.35
C LEU A 121 -1.39 -6.22 -7.03
N ALA A 122 -0.67 -5.11 -6.90
CA ALA A 122 0.01 -4.74 -5.66
C ALA A 122 -1.00 -4.56 -4.51
N ALA A 123 -2.11 -3.86 -4.73
CA ALA A 123 -3.14 -3.66 -3.70
C ALA A 123 -3.73 -4.99 -3.23
N ILE A 124 -3.99 -5.94 -4.14
CA ILE A 124 -4.47 -7.28 -3.80
C ILE A 124 -3.43 -8.03 -2.97
N LEU A 125 -2.17 -8.07 -3.44
CA LEU A 125 -1.07 -8.74 -2.74
C LEU A 125 -0.84 -8.16 -1.34
N MET A 126 -0.85 -6.83 -1.19
CA MET A 126 -0.72 -6.16 0.10
C MET A 126 -1.84 -6.55 1.08
N ASN A 127 -3.07 -6.76 0.61
CA ASN A 127 -4.18 -7.20 1.45
C ASN A 127 -4.08 -8.69 1.79
N ILE A 128 -3.59 -9.54 0.89
CA ILE A 128 -3.27 -10.95 1.19
C ILE A 128 -2.20 -11.01 2.28
N SER A 129 -1.11 -10.26 2.13
CA SER A 129 -0.05 -10.15 3.14
C SER A 129 -0.58 -9.61 4.47
N THR A 130 -1.53 -8.67 4.44
CA THR A 130 -2.19 -8.15 5.65
C THR A 130 -2.94 -9.23 6.40
N VAL A 131 -3.76 -10.05 5.71
CA VAL A 131 -4.46 -11.17 6.34
C VAL A 131 -3.48 -12.16 6.95
N TYR A 132 -2.41 -12.49 6.22
CA TYR A 132 -1.35 -13.37 6.71
C TYR A 132 -0.68 -12.82 7.97
N LEU A 133 -0.21 -11.56 7.95
CA LEU A 133 0.47 -10.94 9.08
C LEU A 133 -0.47 -10.71 10.28
N PHE A 134 -1.76 -10.50 10.05
CA PHE A 134 -2.76 -10.47 11.11
C PHE A 134 -2.84 -11.82 11.85
N ILE A 135 -2.90 -12.94 11.11
CA ILE A 135 -2.89 -14.29 11.70
C ILE A 135 -1.59 -14.53 12.48
N VAL A 136 -0.45 -14.11 11.93
CA VAL A 136 0.85 -14.15 12.63
C VAL A 136 0.81 -13.35 13.94
N GLN A 137 0.16 -12.18 13.98
CA GLN A 137 0.03 -11.40 15.20
C GLN A 137 -0.74 -12.14 16.29
N LEU A 138 -1.78 -12.90 15.91
CA LEU A 138 -2.52 -13.77 16.83
C LEU A 138 -1.59 -14.87 17.39
N HIS A 139 -0.74 -15.46 16.53
CA HIS A 139 0.24 -16.45 16.96
C HIS A 139 1.28 -15.87 17.93
N LEU A 140 1.78 -14.66 17.66
CA LEU A 140 2.75 -13.95 18.50
C LEU A 140 2.15 -13.40 19.81
N LYS A 141 0.82 -13.45 19.97
CA LYS A 141 0.07 -12.90 21.11
C LYS A 141 0.51 -11.46 21.42
N THR A 142 0.53 -10.61 20.40
CA THR A 142 0.89 -9.19 20.51
C THR A 142 0.00 -8.34 19.60
N ILE A 143 -0.26 -7.10 20.00
CA ILE A 143 -1.01 -6.11 19.25
C ILE A 143 -0.02 -5.02 18.80
N CYS A 144 0.14 -4.87 17.49
CA CYS A 144 1.08 -3.91 16.89
C CYS A 144 0.32 -2.75 16.23
N LEU A 145 0.20 -1.61 16.90
CA LEU A 145 -0.55 -0.46 16.37
C LEU A 145 -0.04 0.04 15.01
N VAL A 146 1.28 -0.01 14.79
CA VAL A 146 1.91 0.31 13.50
C VAL A 146 1.42 -0.64 12.41
N CYS A 147 1.40 -1.94 12.68
CA CYS A 147 0.96 -2.98 11.75
C CYS A 147 -0.52 -2.80 11.42
N TYR A 148 -1.38 -2.62 12.42
CA TYR A 148 -2.82 -2.34 12.21
C TYR A 148 -3.06 -1.07 11.38
N SER A 149 -2.24 -0.04 11.57
CA SER A 149 -2.31 1.18 10.75
C SER A 149 -1.99 0.88 9.29
N ILE A 150 -0.95 0.08 9.01
CA ILE A 150 -0.64 -0.39 7.66
C ILE A 150 -1.76 -1.26 7.07
N TYR A 151 -2.40 -2.11 7.88
CA TYR A 151 -3.54 -2.93 7.44
C TYR A 151 -4.71 -2.05 6.98
N THR A 152 -5.02 -0.99 7.73
CA THR A 152 -6.02 -0.01 7.35
C THR A 152 -5.63 0.72 6.06
N VAL A 153 -4.37 1.16 5.92
CA VAL A 153 -3.86 1.80 4.71
C VAL A 153 -4.01 0.88 3.49
N ASN A 154 -3.61 -0.38 3.59
CA ASN A 154 -3.68 -1.35 2.50
C ASN A 154 -5.13 -1.58 2.04
N PHE A 155 -6.07 -1.68 2.99
CA PHE A 155 -7.49 -1.84 2.68
C PHE A 155 -8.07 -0.60 1.99
N LEU A 156 -7.78 0.60 2.50
CA LEU A 156 -8.21 1.86 1.88
C LEU A 156 -7.61 2.01 0.48
N PHE A 157 -6.34 1.66 0.30
CA PHE A 157 -5.68 1.71 -0.99
C PHE A 157 -6.32 0.77 -2.01
N LEU A 158 -6.73 -0.44 -1.60
CA LEU A 158 -7.47 -1.36 -2.46
C LEU A 158 -8.80 -0.75 -2.93
N ILE A 159 -9.59 -0.18 -2.02
CA ILE A 159 -10.89 0.45 -2.35
C ILE A 159 -10.69 1.58 -3.36
N VAL A 160 -9.75 2.50 -3.08
CA VAL A 160 -9.51 3.65 -3.96
C VAL A 160 -8.97 3.19 -5.32
N THR A 161 -8.10 2.18 -5.35
CA THR A 161 -7.54 1.63 -6.59
C THR A 161 -8.60 0.95 -7.46
N LEU A 162 -9.53 0.19 -6.86
CA LEU A 162 -10.65 -0.41 -7.58
C LEU A 162 -11.53 0.66 -8.24
N LYS A 163 -11.89 1.71 -7.49
CA LYS A 163 -12.68 2.84 -8.01
C LYS A 163 -11.94 3.63 -9.10
N ARG A 164 -10.63 3.84 -8.92
CA ARG A 164 -9.77 4.48 -9.93
C ARG A 164 -9.73 3.68 -11.23
N ASN A 165 -9.56 2.36 -11.14
CA ASN A 165 -9.49 1.48 -12.31
C ASN A 165 -10.81 1.50 -13.11
N ASP A 166 -11.95 1.37 -12.43
CA ASP A 166 -13.28 1.47 -13.06
C ASP A 166 -13.48 2.83 -13.75
N ALA A 167 -13.06 3.93 -13.12
CA ALA A 167 -13.15 5.26 -13.70
C ALA A 167 -12.26 5.41 -14.96
N ILE A 168 -11.03 4.87 -14.95
CA ILE A 168 -10.13 4.89 -16.10
C ILE A 168 -10.71 4.07 -17.26
N TYR A 169 -11.26 2.88 -16.96
CA TYR A 169 -11.91 2.02 -17.95
C TYR A 169 -13.08 2.74 -18.64
N LYS A 170 -13.98 3.35 -17.86
CA LYS A 170 -15.11 4.14 -18.38
C LYS A 170 -14.64 5.32 -19.23
N MET A 171 -13.62 6.05 -18.78
CA MET A 171 -13.02 7.16 -19.53
C MET A 171 -12.46 6.70 -20.88
N LYS A 172 -11.73 5.58 -20.93
CA LYS A 172 -11.16 5.04 -22.18
C LYS A 172 -12.24 4.60 -23.15
N ASN A 173 -13.28 3.90 -22.67
CA ASN A 173 -14.41 3.50 -23.50
C ASN A 173 -15.15 4.70 -24.08
N GLN A 174 -15.32 5.77 -23.30
CA GLN A 174 -15.95 7.01 -23.79
C GLN A 174 -15.10 7.68 -24.88
N LYS A 175 -13.78 7.80 -24.67
CA LYS A 175 -12.86 8.34 -25.68
C LYS A 175 -12.83 7.50 -26.96
N GLN A 176 -13.03 6.18 -26.87
CA GLN A 176 -13.15 5.33 -28.05
C GLN A 176 -14.46 5.56 -28.81
N LYS A 177 -15.58 5.79 -28.12
CA LYS A 177 -16.85 6.17 -28.75
C LYS A 177 -16.75 7.52 -29.47
N GLU A 178 -16.06 8.49 -28.85
CA GLU A 178 -15.79 9.79 -29.48
C GLU A 178 -15.01 9.69 -30.79
N LYS A 179 -14.05 8.76 -30.89
CA LYS A 179 -13.26 8.56 -32.12
C LYS A 179 -14.03 7.87 -33.25
N LYS A 180 -15.14 7.19 -32.94
CA LYS A 180 -15.96 6.45 -33.92
C LYS A 180 -17.11 7.27 -34.49
N ASN A 181 -17.43 8.40 -33.88
CA ASN A 181 -18.46 9.35 -34.30
C ASN A 181 -17.84 10.55 -35.02
#